data_AF-A0AAU1GJD0-F1
#
_entry.id   AF-A0AAU1GJD0-F1
#
_cell.length_a   1.000
_cell.length_b   1.000
_cell.length_c   1.000
_cell.angle_alpha   90.00
_cell.angle_beta   90.00
_cell.angle_gamma   90.00
#
_symmetry.space_group_name_H-M   'P 1'
#
loop_
_entity.id
_entity.type
_entity.pdbx_description
1 polymer ?
#
loop_
_entity_poly.entity_id
_entity_poly.type
_entity_poly.pdbx_seq_one_letter_code
_entity_poly.pdbx_strand_id
1 'polypeptide(L)'
;MKYMLMVLGKQADYEAMSGKASGDSPAWSAAELKAMFDHMGALNDELAAAGELVDAQGLAEPRQARLVTADADGAPVVSDVPYGEKSAVIAGYWVVDVPDFGRAAEIAARAQACPVPEGAPTYPVVVHPVGGAPETAK
;
A
#
# COMPACT_ATOMS: atom_id res chain seq x y z
N MET A 1 -12.73 -15.72 -1.43
CA MET A 1 -11.31 -15.88 -1.81
C MET A 1 -10.56 -14.68 -1.30
N LYS A 2 -9.43 -14.88 -0.62
CA LYS A 2 -8.70 -13.77 -0.02
C LYS A 2 -7.67 -13.19 -0.98
N TYR A 3 -7.62 -11.86 -1.04
CA TYR A 3 -6.65 -11.12 -1.83
C TYR A 3 -6.01 -10.02 -0.98
N MET A 4 -4.71 -9.82 -1.15
CA MET A 4 -3.95 -8.70 -0.61
C MET A 4 -3.74 -7.68 -1.72
N LEU A 5 -4.19 -6.46 -1.49
CA LEU A 5 -4.02 -5.31 -2.36
C LEU A 5 -2.96 -4.42 -1.72
N MET A 6 -1.82 -4.24 -2.38
CA MET A 6 -0.71 -3.43 -1.86
C MET A 6 -0.60 -2.12 -2.65
N VAL A 7 -0.65 -1.01 -1.94
CA VAL A 7 -0.26 0.29 -2.49
C VAL A 7 1.23 0.49 -2.29
N LEU A 8 1.88 1.09 -3.29
CA LEU A 8 3.32 1.32 -3.28
C LEU A 8 3.62 2.80 -3.05
N GLY A 9 4.81 3.07 -2.51
CA GLY A 9 5.34 4.41 -2.33
C GLY A 9 6.85 4.39 -2.09
N LYS A 10 7.47 5.55 -2.26
CA LYS A 10 8.87 5.83 -1.96
C LYS A 10 8.98 6.73 -0.73
N GLN A 11 10.18 6.82 -0.17
CA GLN A 11 10.46 7.72 0.94
C GLN A 11 10.13 9.19 0.61
N ALA A 12 10.38 9.63 -0.62
CA ALA A 12 10.06 10.98 -1.07
C ALA A 12 8.55 11.29 -1.01
N ASP A 13 7.69 10.29 -1.20
CA ASP A 13 6.23 10.47 -1.14
C ASP A 13 5.78 10.77 0.30
N TYR A 14 6.40 10.11 1.29
CA TYR A 14 6.16 10.39 2.71
C TYR A 14 6.71 11.76 3.12
N GLU A 15 7.88 12.14 2.61
CA GLU A 15 8.43 13.49 2.82
C GLU A 15 7.49 14.55 2.23
N ALA A 16 6.96 14.33 1.03
CA ALA A 16 5.96 15.16 0.38
C ALA A 16 4.68 15.29 1.22
N MET A 17 4.15 14.17 1.74
CA MET A 17 3.03 14.16 2.69
C MET A 17 3.32 14.95 3.97
N SER A 18 4.58 15.03 4.40
CA SER A 18 5.02 15.85 5.54
C SER A 18 5.24 17.33 5.20
N GLY A 19 4.96 17.75 3.97
CA GLY A 19 5.11 19.12 3.48
C GLY A 19 6.48 19.43 2.85
N LYS A 20 7.33 18.42 2.60
CA LYS A 20 8.65 18.58 1.97
C LYS A 20 8.61 18.14 0.51
N ALA A 21 8.55 19.10 -0.41
CA ALA A 21 8.57 18.81 -1.84
C ALA A 21 9.94 18.27 -2.30
N SER A 22 9.91 17.45 -3.34
CA SER A 22 11.08 17.05 -4.14
C SER A 22 10.81 17.31 -5.63
N GLY A 23 11.81 17.12 -6.49
CA GLY A 23 11.64 17.32 -7.94
C GLY A 23 10.53 16.47 -8.56
N ASP A 24 10.27 15.29 -7.99
CA ASP A 24 9.28 14.33 -8.50
C ASP A 24 8.07 14.17 -7.58
N SER A 25 7.96 14.97 -6.50
CA SER A 25 6.88 14.84 -5.51
C SER A 25 6.54 16.21 -4.89
N PRO A 26 5.41 16.84 -5.24
CA PRO A 26 5.01 18.12 -4.66
C PRO A 26 4.65 17.97 -3.18
N ALA A 27 4.88 19.02 -2.39
CA ALA A 27 4.46 19.05 -0.99
C ALA A 27 2.93 19.00 -0.89
N TRP A 28 2.42 18.16 0.00
CA TRP A 28 0.98 18.02 0.21
C TRP A 28 0.46 19.10 1.15
N SER A 29 -0.71 19.65 0.82
CA SER A 29 -1.49 20.48 1.71
C SER A 29 -2.29 19.63 2.71
N ALA A 30 -2.71 20.25 3.81
CA ALA A 30 -3.60 19.59 4.78
C ALA A 30 -4.94 19.16 4.14
N ALA A 31 -5.43 19.90 3.14
CA ALA A 31 -6.66 19.56 2.44
C ALA A 31 -6.50 18.30 1.57
N GLU A 32 -5.37 18.15 0.88
CA GLU A 32 -5.06 16.96 0.07
C GLU A 32 -4.86 15.72 0.94
N LEU A 33 -4.13 15.84 2.06
CA LEU A 33 -4.02 14.77 3.05
C LEU A 33 -5.39 14.34 3.57
N LYS A 34 -6.25 15.32 3.90
CA LYS A 34 -7.61 15.02 4.35
C LYS A 34 -8.42 14.29 3.28
N ALA A 35 -8.35 14.74 2.03
CA ALA A 35 -9.06 14.09 0.92
C ALA A 35 -8.60 12.64 0.71
N MET A 36 -7.30 12.38 0.81
CA MET A 36 -6.74 11.02 0.76
C MET A 36 -7.28 10.14 1.90
N PHE A 37 -7.23 10.63 3.15
CA PHE A 37 -7.75 9.88 4.30
C PHE A 37 -9.27 9.64 4.24
N ASP A 38 -10.04 10.65 3.82
CA ASP A 38 -11.49 10.52 3.65
C ASP A 38 -11.83 9.45 2.59
N HIS A 39 -11.11 9.44 1.46
CA HIS A 39 -11.31 8.46 0.39
C HIS A 39 -11.00 7.03 0.85
N MET A 40 -9.84 6.83 1.50
CA MET A 40 -9.46 5.52 2.03
C MET A 40 -10.41 5.06 3.14
N GLY A 41 -10.86 5.98 4.01
CA GLY A 41 -11.84 5.71 5.06
C GLY A 41 -13.19 5.26 4.47
N ALA A 42 -13.70 5.98 3.48
CA ALA A 42 -14.95 5.62 2.81
C ALA A 42 -14.85 4.24 2.13
N LEU A 43 -13.72 3.95 1.47
CA LEU A 43 -13.48 2.62 0.89
C LEU A 43 -13.50 1.52 1.98
N ASN A 44 -12.83 1.76 3.12
CA ASN A 44 -12.82 0.81 4.23
C ASN A 44 -14.23 0.56 4.79
N ASP A 45 -15.00 1.63 5.02
CA ASP A 45 -16.35 1.54 5.56
C ASP A 45 -17.28 0.75 4.63
N GLU A 46 -17.20 0.99 3.33
CA GLU A 46 -17.97 0.26 2.32
C GLU A 46 -17.61 -1.23 2.28
N LEU A 47 -16.31 -1.56 2.27
CA LEU A 47 -15.84 -2.96 2.26
C LEU A 47 -16.23 -3.68 3.55
N ALA A 48 -16.15 -2.99 4.69
CA ALA A 48 -16.57 -3.53 5.98
C ALA A 48 -18.09 -3.79 6.01
N ALA A 49 -18.90 -2.83 5.52
CA ALA A 49 -20.34 -2.98 5.44
C ALA A 49 -20.76 -4.13 4.50
N ALA A 50 -20.00 -4.37 3.43
CA ALA A 50 -20.20 -5.49 2.52
C ALA A 50 -19.72 -6.84 3.10
N GLY A 51 -19.02 -6.85 4.23
CA GLY A 51 -18.37 -8.04 4.78
C GLY A 51 -17.16 -8.51 3.96
N GLU A 52 -16.64 -7.68 3.08
CA GLU A 52 -15.51 -7.98 2.18
C GLU A 52 -14.16 -7.64 2.83
N LEU A 53 -14.12 -6.74 3.84
CA LEU A 53 -12.88 -6.33 4.50
C LEU A 53 -12.41 -7.33 5.56
N VAL A 54 -11.18 -7.83 5.41
CA VAL A 54 -10.50 -8.65 6.44
C VAL A 54 -9.61 -7.79 7.32
N ASP A 55 -8.76 -6.94 6.71
CA ASP A 55 -7.89 -5.99 7.40
C ASP A 55 -7.43 -4.90 6.41
N ALA A 56 -7.04 -3.72 6.90
CA ALA A 56 -6.40 -2.68 6.11
C ALA A 56 -5.56 -1.74 6.97
N GLN A 57 -4.32 -1.50 6.58
CA GLN A 57 -3.40 -0.63 7.31
C GLN A 57 -2.53 0.21 6.37
N GLY A 58 -2.31 1.47 6.75
CA GLY A 58 -1.21 2.27 6.24
C GLY A 58 0.08 1.93 7.00
N LEU A 59 1.19 1.83 6.28
CA LEU A 59 2.50 1.55 6.86
C LEU A 59 3.29 2.84 7.06
N ALA A 60 4.21 2.81 8.02
CA ALA A 60 5.17 3.87 8.22
C ALA A 60 6.12 4.01 7.00
N GLU A 61 6.80 5.15 6.94
CA GLU A 61 7.73 5.46 5.85
C GLU A 61 8.82 4.38 5.65
N PRO A 62 9.30 4.14 4.41
CA PRO A 62 10.27 3.09 4.11
C PRO A 62 11.52 3.07 5.00
N ARG A 63 12.02 4.24 5.44
CA ARG A 63 13.17 4.35 6.36
C ARG A 63 12.93 3.76 7.75
N GLN A 64 11.69 3.54 8.15
CA GLN A 64 11.36 2.88 9.43
C GLN A 64 11.31 1.36 9.31
N ALA A 65 11.20 0.81 8.09
CA ALA A 65 11.31 -0.62 7.88
C ALA A 65 12.73 -1.12 8.18
N ARG A 66 12.83 -2.37 8.65
CA ARG A 66 14.09 -3.04 8.96
C ARG A 66 14.11 -4.39 8.27
N LEU A 67 15.16 -4.65 7.51
CA LEU A 67 15.40 -5.97 6.94
C LEU A 67 16.07 -6.83 8.01
N VAL A 68 15.56 -8.05 8.21
CA VAL A 68 16.11 -8.98 9.20
C VAL A 68 16.50 -10.27 8.47
N THR A 69 17.76 -10.66 8.61
CA THR A 69 18.30 -11.94 8.14
C THR A 69 18.78 -12.77 9.33
N ALA A 70 19.38 -13.94 9.08
CA ALA A 70 20.06 -14.72 10.11
C ALA A 70 21.55 -14.82 9.79
N ASP A 71 22.40 -14.86 10.81
CA ASP A 71 23.81 -15.22 10.66
C ASP A 71 23.98 -16.76 10.53
N ALA A 72 25.25 -17.21 10.50
CA ALA A 72 25.58 -18.64 10.36
C ALA A 72 25.10 -19.51 11.54
N ASP A 73 24.94 -18.91 12.71
CA ASP A 73 24.48 -19.58 13.93
C ASP A 73 22.95 -19.47 14.11
N GLY A 74 22.27 -18.81 13.16
CA GLY A 74 20.82 -18.62 13.17
C GLY A 74 20.35 -17.43 14.00
N ALA A 75 21.25 -16.58 14.51
CA ALA A 75 20.86 -15.40 15.26
C ALA A 75 20.36 -14.28 14.31
N PRO A 76 19.34 -13.49 14.72
CA PRO A 76 18.80 -12.44 13.87
C PRO A 76 19.79 -11.30 13.68
N VAL A 77 20.00 -10.91 12.43
CA VAL A 77 20.82 -9.77 12.01
C VAL A 77 19.91 -8.73 11.38
N VAL A 78 19.85 -7.54 11.97
CA VAL A 78 19.13 -6.40 11.39
C VAL A 78 20.06 -5.68 10.42
N SER A 79 19.62 -5.48 9.19
CA SER A 79 20.38 -4.76 8.17
C SER A 79 20.39 -3.26 8.45
N ASP A 80 21.56 -2.65 8.24
CA ASP A 80 21.72 -1.19 8.20
C ASP A 80 21.33 -0.60 6.83
N VAL A 81 21.07 -1.43 5.82
CA VAL A 81 20.68 -0.97 4.48
C VAL A 81 19.24 -0.44 4.51
N PRO A 82 18.99 0.79 4.04
CA PRO A 82 17.65 1.33 3.95
C PRO A 82 16.76 0.50 3.02
N TYR A 83 15.58 0.12 3.50
CA TYR A 83 14.58 -0.53 2.67
C TYR A 83 13.99 0.45 1.65
N GLY A 84 13.85 0.01 0.39
CA GLY A 84 13.20 0.82 -0.67
C GLY A 84 14.00 2.00 -1.20
N GLU A 85 15.32 2.06 -0.98
CA GLU A 85 16.16 3.20 -1.42
C GLU A 85 16.04 3.48 -2.94
N LYS A 86 15.90 2.42 -3.76
CA LYS A 86 15.88 2.52 -5.23
C LYS A 86 14.54 2.19 -5.88
N SER A 87 13.54 1.78 -5.11
CA SER A 87 12.29 1.25 -5.66
C SER A 87 11.12 1.60 -4.77
N ALA A 88 9.94 1.78 -5.38
CA ALA A 88 8.72 1.89 -4.61
C ALA A 88 8.47 0.57 -3.86
N VAL A 89 8.09 0.67 -2.60
CA VAL A 89 7.82 -0.44 -1.70
C VAL A 89 6.42 -0.31 -1.14
N ILE A 90 5.92 -1.34 -0.45
CA ILE A 90 4.60 -1.31 0.15
C ILE A 90 4.46 -0.12 1.13
N ALA A 91 3.46 0.72 0.87
CA ALA A 91 3.09 1.88 1.70
C ALA A 91 1.83 1.58 2.55
N GLY A 92 1.09 0.55 2.19
CA GLY A 92 -0.17 0.17 2.84
C GLY A 92 -0.80 -1.01 2.13
N TYR A 93 -1.81 -1.60 2.77
CA TYR A 93 -2.52 -2.72 2.19
C TYR A 93 -3.99 -2.79 2.60
N TRP A 94 -4.73 -3.55 1.81
CA TRP A 94 -6.00 -4.17 2.18
C TRP A 94 -5.87 -5.68 2.03
N VAL A 95 -6.46 -6.43 2.96
CA VAL A 95 -6.81 -7.83 2.78
C VAL A 95 -8.33 -7.90 2.67
N VAL A 96 -8.81 -8.46 1.57
CA VAL A 96 -10.25 -8.59 1.28
C VAL A 96 -10.61 -10.05 1.03
N ASP A 97 -11.81 -10.46 1.43
CA ASP A 97 -12.38 -11.77 1.12
C ASP A 97 -13.56 -11.57 0.16
N VAL A 98 -13.33 -11.86 -1.12
CA VAL A 98 -14.25 -11.57 -2.21
C VAL A 98 -14.46 -12.79 -3.11
N PRO A 99 -15.53 -12.86 -3.91
CA PRO A 99 -15.85 -14.05 -4.68
C PRO A 99 -14.75 -14.46 -5.68
N ASP A 100 -14.11 -13.48 -6.32
CA ASP A 100 -13.13 -13.70 -7.39
C ASP A 100 -12.12 -12.53 -7.54
N PHE A 101 -11.18 -12.71 -8.47
CA PHE A 101 -10.19 -11.69 -8.80
C PHE A 101 -10.80 -10.44 -9.44
N GLY A 102 -11.92 -10.57 -10.15
CA GLY A 102 -12.60 -9.43 -10.78
C GLY A 102 -13.03 -8.42 -9.71
N ARG A 103 -13.68 -8.89 -8.65
CA ARG A 103 -14.04 -8.03 -7.52
C ARG A 103 -12.81 -7.44 -6.82
N ALA A 104 -11.74 -8.22 -6.63
CA ALA A 104 -10.49 -7.69 -6.07
C ALA A 104 -9.87 -6.59 -6.96
N ALA A 105 -9.94 -6.73 -8.28
CA ALA A 105 -9.44 -5.75 -9.24
C ALA A 105 -10.27 -4.45 -9.24
N GLU A 106 -11.60 -4.54 -9.08
CA GLU A 106 -12.45 -3.37 -8.89
C GLU A 106 -12.05 -2.56 -7.65
N ILE A 107 -11.82 -3.25 -6.53
CA ILE A 107 -11.39 -2.62 -5.28
C ILE A 107 -10.00 -2.00 -5.46
N ALA A 108 -9.08 -2.68 -6.14
CA ALA A 108 -7.76 -2.16 -6.45
C ALA A 108 -7.80 -0.90 -7.33
N ALA A 109 -8.71 -0.84 -8.30
CA ALA A 109 -8.91 0.37 -9.12
C ALA A 109 -9.40 1.55 -8.27
N ARG A 110 -10.29 1.31 -7.30
CA ARG A 110 -10.75 2.34 -6.36
C ARG A 110 -9.66 2.82 -5.41
N ALA A 111 -8.81 1.91 -4.92
CA ALA A 111 -7.64 2.24 -4.13
C ALA A 111 -6.63 3.06 -4.95
N GLN A 112 -6.42 2.71 -6.23
CA GLN A 112 -5.53 3.44 -7.14
C GLN A 112 -6.04 4.85 -7.45
N ALA A 113 -7.36 5.05 -7.49
CA ALA A 113 -8.01 6.33 -7.72
C ALA A 113 -8.02 7.27 -6.48
N CYS A 114 -7.28 6.93 -5.41
CA CYS A 114 -7.14 7.79 -4.24
C CYS A 114 -6.57 9.16 -4.66
N PRO A 115 -7.17 10.28 -4.22
CA PRO A 115 -6.74 11.60 -4.65
C PRO A 115 -5.34 11.92 -4.15
N VAL A 116 -4.51 12.44 -5.06
CA VAL A 116 -3.15 12.92 -4.80
C VAL A 116 -2.98 14.32 -5.40
N PRO A 117 -2.02 15.13 -4.92
CA PRO A 117 -1.71 16.42 -5.54
C PRO A 117 -1.36 16.31 -7.02
N GLU A 118 -1.61 17.37 -7.80
CA GLU A 118 -1.20 17.41 -9.20
C GLU A 118 0.32 17.25 -9.34
N GLY A 119 0.75 16.33 -10.20
CA GLY A 119 2.16 16.02 -10.40
C GLY A 119 2.76 15.06 -9.36
N ALA A 120 1.98 14.58 -8.39
CA ALA A 120 2.40 13.49 -7.52
C ALA A 120 2.52 12.17 -8.29
N PRO A 121 3.47 11.29 -7.93
CA PRO A 121 3.64 10.02 -8.60
C PRO A 121 2.46 9.09 -8.30
N THR A 122 2.05 8.33 -9.32
CA THR A 122 1.04 7.28 -9.19
C THR A 122 1.67 5.91 -9.39
N TYR A 123 1.32 4.95 -8.56
CA TYR A 123 1.82 3.57 -8.64
C TYR A 123 0.68 2.59 -8.94
N PRO A 124 0.95 1.45 -9.57
CA PRO A 124 -0.03 0.38 -9.66
C PRO A 124 -0.32 -0.21 -8.28
N VAL A 125 -1.57 -0.62 -8.05
CA VAL A 125 -1.93 -1.46 -6.90
C VAL A 125 -1.61 -2.91 -7.25
N VAL A 126 -0.80 -3.56 -6.42
CA VAL A 126 -0.41 -4.96 -6.62
C VAL A 126 -1.43 -5.86 -5.95
N VAL A 127 -2.06 -6.78 -6.70
CA VAL A 127 -3.10 -7.68 -6.19
C VAL A 127 -2.55 -9.11 -6.12
N HIS A 128 -2.50 -9.70 -4.93
CA HIS A 128 -2.01 -11.06 -4.68
C HIS A 128 -3.08 -11.94 -4.03
N PRO A 129 -3.34 -13.16 -4.53
CA PRO A 129 -4.11 -14.15 -3.79
C PRO A 129 -3.41 -14.53 -2.48
N VAL A 130 -4.17 -14.65 -1.39
CA VAL A 130 -3.67 -15.12 -0.09
C VAL A 130 -3.97 -16.61 0.07
N GLY A 131 -2.96 -17.41 0.40
CA GLY A 131 -3.12 -18.84 0.68
C GLY A 131 -3.01 -19.78 -0.54
N GLY A 132 -2.65 -19.27 -1.72
CA GLY A 132 -2.45 -20.05 -2.95
C GLY A 132 -3.29 -19.52 -4.12
N ALA A 133 -2.82 -19.77 -5.36
CA ALA A 133 -3.53 -19.32 -6.56
C ALA A 133 -4.94 -19.95 -6.62
N PRO A 134 -5.97 -19.24 -7.12
CA PRO A 134 -7.21 -19.90 -7.52
C PRO A 134 -6.86 -21.09 -8.40
N GLU A 135 -7.44 -22.27 -8.13
CA GLU A 135 -7.37 -23.39 -9.07
C GLU A 135 -7.70 -22.83 -10.44
N THR A 136 -6.71 -22.86 -11.34
CA THR A 136 -6.87 -22.38 -12.70
C THR A 136 -8.06 -23.11 -13.28
N ALA A 137 -9.14 -22.40 -13.58
CA ALA A 137 -10.22 -22.92 -14.40
C ALA A 137 -9.56 -23.44 -15.69
N LYS A 138 -9.69 -24.75 -15.88
CA LYS A 138 -9.18 -25.48 -17.03
C LYS A 138 -9.93 -25.08 -18.30
#